data_AF-A0A183DR44-F1
#
_entry.id   AF-A0A183DR44-F1
#
_cell.length_a   1.000
_cell.length_b   1.000
_cell.length_c   1.000
_cell.angle_alpha   90.00
_cell.angle_beta   90.00
_cell.angle_gamma   90.00
#
_symmetry.space_group_name_H-M   'P 1'
#
loop_
_entity.id
_entity.type
_entity.pdbx_description
1 polymer ?
#
loop_
_entity_poly.entity_id
_entity_poly.type
_entity_poly.pdbx_seq_one_letter_code
_entity_poly.pdbx_strand_id
1 'polypeptide(L)'
;MRFLKKLHGSCNVMIAIEAFCEILFQSGHIVAAYRAYRGKYFVTWEHCFYLQVIPNFFMNVGNFLNLCIGIDRLFAVLYPLM
;
A
#
# COMPACT_ATOMS: atom_id res chain seq x y z
N MET A 1 14.50 -20.60 7.94
CA MET A 1 13.14 -20.27 8.42
C MET A 1 13.01 -19.84 9.90
N ARG A 2 14.09 -19.65 10.69
CA ARG A 2 13.99 -19.18 12.10
C ARG A 2 13.88 -17.66 12.28
N PHE A 3 14.22 -16.85 11.28
CA PHE A 3 14.14 -15.39 11.36
C PHE A 3 12.71 -14.83 11.29
N LEU A 4 11.79 -15.50 10.58
CA LEU A 4 10.38 -15.06 10.45
C LEU A 4 9.64 -15.08 11.80
N LYS A 5 9.95 -16.02 12.70
CA LYS A 5 9.29 -16.14 14.02
C LYS A 5 9.68 -15.02 15.00
N LYS A 6 10.83 -14.37 14.83
CA LYS A 6 11.25 -13.22 15.64
C LYS A 6 10.71 -11.88 15.13
N LEU A 7 9.99 -11.90 14.03
CA LEU A 7 9.46 -10.72 13.34
C LEU A 7 7.98 -10.43 13.71
N HIS A 8 7.43 -11.06 14.75
CA HIS A 8 6.08 -10.76 15.28
C HIS A 8 6.09 -9.56 16.24
N GLY A 9 6.49 -8.39 15.75
CA GLY A 9 6.22 -7.12 16.44
C GLY A 9 5.03 -6.43 15.78
N SER A 10 4.25 -5.64 16.52
CA SER A 10 3.11 -4.87 16.00
C SER A 10 3.48 -4.04 14.76
N CYS A 11 4.70 -3.50 14.73
CA CYS A 11 5.28 -2.79 13.59
C CYS A 11 5.34 -3.62 12.30
N ASN A 12 5.70 -4.90 12.37
CA ASN A 12 5.84 -5.74 11.17
C ASN A 12 4.49 -6.15 10.59
N VAL A 13 3.43 -6.21 11.40
CA VAL A 13 2.06 -6.40 10.90
C VAL A 13 1.62 -5.17 10.11
N MET A 14 1.90 -3.97 10.60
CA MET A 14 1.59 -2.73 9.87
C MET A 14 2.34 -2.67 8.54
N ILE A 15 3.63 -3.01 8.52
CA ILE A 15 4.44 -3.06 7.28
C ILE A 15 3.86 -4.08 6.28
N ALA A 16 3.40 -5.24 6.76
CA ALA A 16 2.79 -6.24 5.88
C ALA A 16 1.48 -5.75 5.25
N ILE A 17 0.67 -5.01 6.01
CA ILE A 17 -0.58 -4.40 5.52
C ILE A 17 -0.28 -3.28 4.53
N GLU A 18 0.72 -2.43 4.83
CA GLU A 18 1.19 -1.38 3.91
C GLU A 18 1.64 -1.97 2.57
N ALA A 19 2.50 -2.99 2.60
CA ALA A 19 2.99 -3.67 1.41
C ALA A 19 1.84 -4.30 0.60
N PHE A 20 0.81 -4.84 1.27
CA PHE A 20 -0.38 -5.34 0.61
C PHE A 20 -1.18 -4.23 -0.09
N CYS A 21 -1.35 -3.07 0.57
CA CYS A 21 -1.99 -1.90 -0.04
C CYS A 21 -1.22 -1.40 -1.27
N GLU A 22 0.12 -1.37 -1.21
CA GLU A 22 0.96 -1.00 -2.36
C GLU A 22 0.82 -1.98 -3.54
N ILE A 23 0.80 -3.29 -3.29
CA ILE A 23 0.60 -4.30 -4.35
C ILE A 23 -0.74 -4.07 -5.06
N LEU A 24 -1.81 -3.83 -4.30
CA LEU A 24 -3.13 -3.54 -4.86
C LEU A 24 -3.13 -2.24 -5.67
N PHE A 25 -2.51 -1.19 -5.15
CA PHE A 25 -2.34 0.08 -5.85
C PHE A 25 -1.60 -0.08 -7.19
N GLN A 26 -0.45 -0.76 -7.17
CA GLN A 26 0.40 -0.94 -8.34
C GLN A 26 -0.24 -1.87 -9.38
N SER A 27 -1.03 -2.86 -8.93
CA SER A 27 -1.83 -3.70 -9.82
C SER A 27 -2.89 -2.88 -10.59
N GLY A 28 -3.52 -1.89 -9.95
CA GLY A 28 -4.45 -0.97 -10.60
C GLY A 28 -3.80 -0.16 -11.72
N HIS A 29 -2.57 0.33 -11.48
CA HIS A 29 -1.78 1.03 -12.50
C HIS A 29 -1.37 0.12 -13.66
N ILE A 30 -0.98 -1.13 -13.39
CA ILE A 30 -0.66 -2.12 -14.43
C ILE A 30 -1.86 -2.41 -15.32
N VAL A 31 -3.05 -2.57 -14.73
CA VAL A 31 -4.30 -2.79 -15.48
C VAL A 31 -4.64 -1.57 -16.35
N ALA A 32 -4.44 -0.36 -15.81
CA ALA A 32 -4.60 0.88 -16.56
C ALA A 32 -3.63 0.96 -17.77
N ALA A 33 -2.35 0.66 -17.55
CA ALA A 33 -1.33 0.66 -18.59
C ALA A 33 -1.61 -0.40 -19.67
N TYR A 34 -1.97 -1.63 -19.28
CA TYR A 34 -2.33 -2.69 -20.22
C TYR A 34 -3.48 -2.27 -21.14
N ARG A 35 -4.49 -1.59 -20.58
CA ARG A 35 -5.64 -1.10 -21.35
C ARG A 35 -5.28 0.05 -22.28
N ALA A 36 -4.39 0.95 -21.86
CA ALA A 36 -3.87 2.01 -22.72
C ALA A 36 -3.09 1.43 -23.91
N TYR A 37 -2.25 0.41 -23.69
CA TYR A 37 -1.50 -0.27 -24.76
C TYR A 37 -2.41 -1.03 -25.74
N ARG A 38 -3.56 -1.56 -25.28
CA ARG A 38 -4.53 -2.25 -26.16
C ARG A 38 -5.39 -1.30 -26.99
N GLY A 39 -5.20 0.02 -26.88
CA GLY A 39 -5.92 1.03 -27.67
C GLY A 39 -7.42 1.16 -27.36
N LYS A 40 -7.90 0.55 -26.27
CA LYS A 40 -9.30 0.67 -25.83
C LYS A 40 -9.46 1.88 -24.90
N TYR A 41 -9.41 3.06 -25.49
CA TYR A 41 -9.57 4.34 -24.76
C TYR A 41 -11.02 4.62 -24.33
N PHE A 42 -11.99 3.99 -25.00
CA PHE A 42 -13.40 4.09 -24.65
C PHE A 42 -13.76 3.01 -23.63
N VAL A 43 -13.62 3.34 -22.35
CA VAL A 43 -14.25 2.58 -21.28
C VAL A 43 -15.45 3.36 -20.74
N THR A 44 -16.55 2.68 -20.46
CA THR A 44 -17.19 2.73 -19.13
C THR A 44 -16.87 3.94 -18.25
N TRP A 45 -17.52 5.12 -18.31
CA TRP A 45 -17.23 6.21 -17.35
C TRP A 45 -17.14 5.71 -15.90
N GLU A 46 -18.05 4.81 -15.54
CA GLU A 46 -18.06 4.09 -14.26
C GLU A 46 -16.78 3.29 -14.01
N HIS A 47 -16.29 2.56 -15.00
CA HIS A 47 -15.09 1.74 -14.88
C HIS A 47 -13.81 2.60 -14.80
N CYS A 48 -13.75 3.75 -15.46
CA CYS A 48 -12.67 4.72 -15.26
C CYS A 48 -12.71 5.31 -13.85
N PHE A 49 -13.90 5.66 -13.35
CA PHE A 49 -14.08 6.16 -12.00
C PHE A 49 -13.58 5.15 -10.96
N TYR A 50 -14.00 3.88 -11.03
CA TYR A 50 -13.50 2.84 -10.13
C TYR A 50 -11.99 2.60 -10.27
N LEU A 51 -11.46 2.59 -11.50
CA LEU A 51 -10.03 2.39 -11.74
C LEU A 51 -9.18 3.51 -11.13
N GLN A 52 -9.73 4.70 -10.87
CA GLN A 52 -9.00 5.83 -10.29
C GLN A 52 -9.30 6.01 -8.80
N VAL A 53 -10.56 5.83 -8.37
CA VAL A 53 -10.96 5.89 -6.96
C VAL A 53 -10.30 4.80 -6.13
N ILE A 54 -10.26 3.57 -6.65
CA ILE A 54 -9.69 2.42 -5.94
C ILE A 54 -8.21 2.66 -5.61
N PRO A 55 -7.31 2.92 -6.59
CA PRO A 55 -5.92 3.19 -6.28
C PRO A 55 -5.74 4.47 -5.45
N ASN A 56 -6.51 5.54 -5.69
CA ASN A 56 -6.40 6.74 -4.87
C ASN A 56 -6.75 6.48 -3.40
N PHE A 57 -7.74 5.65 -3.11
CA PHE A 57 -8.08 5.25 -1.76
C PHE A 57 -6.95 4.43 -1.11
N PHE A 58 -6.44 3.41 -1.80
CA PHE A 58 -5.34 2.58 -1.30
C PHE A 58 -4.05 3.38 -1.09
N MET A 59 -3.76 4.36 -1.94
CA MET A 59 -2.62 5.27 -1.79
C MET A 59 -2.74 6.14 -0.53
N ASN A 60 -3.92 6.71 -0.26
CA ASN A 60 -4.14 7.51 0.95
C ASN A 60 -4.04 6.67 2.23
N VAL A 61 -4.64 5.47 2.22
CA VAL A 61 -4.55 4.53 3.35
C VAL A 61 -3.10 4.05 3.56
N GLY A 62 -2.38 3.71 2.48
CA GLY A 62 -0.98 3.32 2.54
C GLY A 62 -0.11 4.43 3.11
N ASN A 63 -0.30 5.68 2.67
CA ASN A 63 0.47 6.83 3.17
C ASN A 63 0.20 7.12 4.65
N PHE A 64 -1.05 6.94 5.10
CA PHE A 64 -1.40 7.04 6.53
C PHE A 64 -0.73 5.92 7.35
N LEU A 65 -0.78 4.67 6.87
CA LEU A 65 -0.11 3.55 7.52
C LEU A 65 1.41 3.77 7.61
N ASN A 66 2.03 4.25 6.53
CA ASN A 66 3.46 4.54 6.48
C ASN A 66 3.84 5.62 7.51
N LEU A 67 3.00 6.66 7.66
CA LEU A 67 3.19 7.66 8.71
C LEU A 67 3.12 7.03 10.11
N CYS A 68 2.14 6.18 10.38
CA CYS A 68 2.02 5.47 11.67
C CYS A 68 3.24 4.58 11.95
N ILE A 69 3.74 3.84 10.95
CA ILE A 69 4.93 3.00 11.06
C ILE A 69 6.18 3.85 11.32
N GLY A 70 6.30 4.98 10.62
CA GLY A 70 7.37 5.95 10.83
C GLY A 70 7.37 6.51 12.24
N ILE A 71 6.20 6.83 12.79
CA ILE A 71 6.05 7.30 14.18
C ILE A 71 6.43 6.19 15.16
N ASP A 72 5.90 4.97 15.00
CA ASP A 72 6.22 3.81 15.85
C ASP A 72 7.74 3.55 15.90
N ARG A 73 8.40 3.57 14.74
CA ARG A 73 9.85 3.45 14.61
C ARG A 73 10.59 4.62 15.25
N LEU A 74 10.11 5.84 15.09
CA LEU A 74 10.73 7.04 15.67
C LEU A 74 10.70 6.97 17.20
N PHE A 75 9.56 6.58 17.79
CA PHE A 75 9.43 6.39 19.23
C PHE A 75 10.35 5.27 19.75
N ALA A 76 10.47 4.15 19.02
CA ALA A 76 11.39 3.07 19.40
C ALA A 76 12.87 3.50 19.39
N VAL A 77 13.25 4.43 18.52
CA VAL A 77 14.62 4.98 18.45
C VAL A 77 14.85 6.09 19.48
N LEU A 78 13.86 6.94 19.75
CA LEU A 78 13.95 7.99 20.77
C LEU A 78 13.92 7.44 22.20
N TYR A 79 13.19 6.35 22.42
CA TYR A 79 13.06 5.71 23.73
C TYR A 79 13.50 4.25 23.70
N PRO A 80 14.78 3.96 23.44
CA PRO A 80 15.29 2.59 23.37
C PRO A 80 15.43 1.93 24.76
N LEU A 81 15.17 2.67 25.85
CA LEU A 81 15.53 2.32 27.23
C LEU A 81 14.37 2.48 28.25
N MET A 82 13.15 2.78 27.81
CA MET A 82 11.93 2.59 28.63
C MET A 82 11.31 1.24 28.26
#